data_AF-A0A1H8VTI9-F1
#
_entry.id   AF-A0A1H8VTI9-F1
#
_cell.length_a   1.000
_cell.length_b   1.000
_cell.length_c   1.000
_cell.angle_alpha   90.00
_cell.angle_beta   90.00
_cell.angle_gamma   90.00
#
_symmetry.space_group_name_H-M   'P 1'
#
loop_
_entity.id
_entity.type
_entity.pdbx_description
1 polymer ?
#
loop_
_entity_poly.entity_id
_entity_poly.type
_entity_poly.pdbx_seq_one_letter_code
_entity_poly.pdbx_strand_id
1 'polypeptide(L)'
;MIPEEFLKQIKRESADIEGLTKRNYFAHLDKMFKMVAYDGNRLNKKHNLMIAPYLQYLSDTSRNDFREGLSQAEVDELVESVKTDLDCIIFRMSAPMA
;
A
#
# COMPACT_ATOMS: atom_id res chain seq x y z
N MET A 1 11.51 -11.81 -1.31
CA MET A 1 10.81 -11.04 -2.34
C MET A 1 11.79 -10.19 -3.12
N ILE A 2 11.73 -10.24 -4.45
CA ILE A 2 12.47 -9.35 -5.38
C ILE A 2 11.55 -8.22 -5.89
N PRO A 3 12.07 -7.16 -6.57
CA PRO A 3 11.24 -6.04 -7.03
C PRO A 3 10.04 -6.42 -7.92
N GLU A 4 10.20 -7.39 -8.83
CA GLU A 4 9.12 -7.84 -9.71
C GLU A 4 7.99 -8.55 -8.95
N GLU A 5 8.34 -9.41 -7.98
CA GLU A 5 7.38 -10.07 -7.10
C GLU A 5 6.64 -9.05 -6.23
N PHE A 6 7.37 -8.06 -5.70
CA PHE A 6 6.77 -6.98 -4.92
C PHE A 6 5.82 -6.16 -5.76
N LEU A 7 6.21 -5.75 -6.98
CA LEU A 7 5.32 -5.04 -7.90
C LEU A 7 4.07 -5.84 -8.23
N LYS A 8 4.22 -7.15 -8.47
CA LYS A 8 3.08 -8.05 -8.70
C LYS A 8 2.15 -8.10 -7.49
N GLN A 9 2.71 -8.17 -6.28
CA GLN A 9 1.93 -8.15 -5.05
C GLN A 9 1.21 -6.81 -4.87
N ILE A 10 1.88 -5.67 -5.03
CA ILE A 10 1.25 -4.35 -4.89
C ILE A 10 0.12 -4.16 -5.91
N LYS A 11 0.29 -4.60 -7.17
CA LYS A 11 -0.79 -4.58 -8.18
C LYS A 11 -2.00 -5.41 -7.76
N ARG A 12 -1.76 -6.57 -7.13
CA ARG A 12 -2.83 -7.40 -6.59
C ARG A 12 -3.53 -6.70 -5.42
N GLU A 13 -2.77 -6.17 -4.46
CA GLU A 13 -3.35 -5.45 -3.31
C GLU A 13 -4.18 -4.24 -3.78
N SER A 14 -3.72 -3.45 -4.75
CA SER A 14 -4.47 -2.30 -5.30
C SER A 14 -5.83 -2.72 -5.92
N ALA A 15 -5.90 -3.91 -6.51
CA ALA A 15 -7.16 -4.46 -7.03
C ALA A 15 -8.04 -5.05 -5.91
N ASP A 16 -7.44 -5.81 -4.99
CA ASP A 16 -8.16 -6.50 -3.91
C ASP A 16 -8.79 -5.50 -2.92
N ILE A 17 -8.17 -4.32 -2.70
CA ILE A 17 -8.64 -3.35 -1.71
C ILE A 17 -9.98 -2.70 -2.09
N GLU A 18 -10.34 -2.65 -3.38
CA GLU A 18 -11.62 -2.09 -3.86
C GLU A 18 -12.83 -2.91 -3.37
N GLY A 19 -12.62 -4.18 -3.01
CA GLY A 19 -13.65 -5.07 -2.48
C GLY A 19 -13.75 -5.09 -0.95
N LEU A 20 -13.00 -4.22 -0.25
CA LEU A 20 -13.00 -4.21 1.21
C LEU A 20 -14.30 -3.62 1.77
N THR A 21 -14.66 -4.15 2.93
CA THR A 21 -15.85 -3.79 3.70
C THR A 21 -15.44 -3.58 5.15
N LYS A 22 -16.33 -2.97 5.96
CA LYS A 22 -16.16 -2.91 7.42
C LYS A 22 -15.74 -4.22 8.09
N ARG A 23 -16.13 -5.36 7.54
CA ARG A 23 -15.87 -6.68 8.14
C ARG A 23 -14.45 -7.17 7.94
N ASN A 24 -13.77 -6.73 6.88
CA ASN A 24 -12.49 -7.30 6.45
C ASN A 24 -11.39 -6.27 6.20
N TYR A 25 -11.70 -4.96 6.12
CA TYR A 25 -10.69 -3.93 5.85
C TYR A 25 -9.54 -3.98 6.85
N PHE A 26 -9.84 -4.12 8.14
CA PHE A 26 -8.83 -4.01 9.18
C PHE A 26 -7.75 -5.09 9.05
N ALA A 27 -8.16 -6.36 9.03
CA ALA A 27 -7.23 -7.48 8.90
C ALA A 27 -6.44 -7.44 7.57
N HIS A 28 -7.08 -6.97 6.50
CA HIS A 28 -6.44 -6.88 5.19
C HIS A 28 -5.39 -5.76 5.15
N LEU A 29 -5.77 -4.54 5.52
CA LEU A 29 -4.89 -3.37 5.49
C LEU A 29 -3.73 -3.51 6.49
N ASP A 30 -3.95 -4.06 7.69
CA ASP A 30 -2.86 -4.33 8.65
C ASP A 30 -1.78 -5.24 8.07
N LYS A 31 -2.19 -6.32 7.40
CA LYS A 31 -1.26 -7.25 6.75
C LYS A 31 -0.51 -6.57 5.61
N MET A 32 -1.20 -5.79 4.79
CA MET A 32 -0.63 -5.09 3.65
C MET A 32 0.36 -4.00 4.10
N PHE A 33 0.01 -3.17 5.10
CA PHE A 33 0.93 -2.17 5.65
C PHE A 33 2.20 -2.79 6.20
N LYS A 34 2.11 -3.93 6.91
CA LYS A 34 3.30 -4.67 7.37
C LYS A 34 4.16 -5.12 6.19
N MET A 35 3.56 -5.74 5.17
CA MET A 35 4.29 -6.19 3.98
C MET A 35 5.00 -5.02 3.29
N VAL A 36 4.31 -3.90 3.07
CA VAL A 36 4.89 -2.69 2.46
C VAL A 36 6.02 -2.12 3.32
N ALA A 37 5.83 -2.03 4.64
CA ALA A 37 6.83 -1.48 5.56
C ALA A 37 8.12 -2.31 5.60
N TYR A 38 8.02 -3.65 5.54
CA TYR A 38 9.19 -4.52 5.57
C TYR A 38 9.82 -4.71 4.18
N ASP A 39 9.04 -5.19 3.20
CA ASP A 39 9.57 -5.51 1.87
C ASP A 39 9.85 -4.24 1.06
N GLY A 40 8.95 -3.26 1.09
CA GLY A 40 9.09 -2.00 0.35
C GLY A 40 10.33 -1.21 0.78
N ASN A 41 10.53 -1.01 2.08
CA ASN A 41 11.73 -0.31 2.59
C ASN A 41 13.02 -1.05 2.27
N ARG A 42 13.03 -2.38 2.44
CA ARG A 42 14.21 -3.21 2.13
C ARG A 42 14.56 -3.13 0.65
N LEU A 43 13.56 -3.28 -0.22
CA LEU A 43 13.74 -3.26 -1.68
C LEU A 43 14.13 -1.87 -2.19
N ASN A 44 13.51 -0.81 -1.68
CA ASN A 44 13.87 0.55 -2.04
C ASN A 44 15.34 0.86 -1.73
N LYS A 45 15.81 0.47 -0.53
CA LYS A 45 17.23 0.64 -0.14
C LYS A 45 18.18 -0.18 -1.01
N LYS A 46 17.80 -1.42 -1.35
CA LYS A 46 18.66 -2.36 -2.10
C LYS A 46 18.75 -2.04 -3.60
N HIS A 47 17.67 -1.55 -4.19
CA HIS A 47 17.54 -1.40 -5.65
C HIS A 47 17.34 0.05 -6.10
N ASN A 48 17.38 1.03 -5.18
CA ASN A 48 17.17 2.44 -5.45
C ASN A 48 15.88 2.71 -6.27
N LEU A 49 14.77 2.13 -5.83
CA LEU A 49 13.48 2.20 -6.54
C LEU A 49 12.86 3.60 -6.53
N MET A 50 13.39 4.51 -5.71
CA MET A 50 12.89 5.87 -5.51
C MET A 50 11.40 5.91 -5.10
N ILE A 51 10.97 4.94 -4.29
CA ILE A 51 9.59 4.85 -3.79
C ILE A 51 9.44 5.34 -2.33
N ALA A 52 10.52 5.82 -1.71
CA ALA A 52 10.52 6.25 -0.30
C ALA A 52 9.40 7.25 0.06
N PRO A 53 9.08 8.27 -0.76
CA PRO A 53 7.99 9.19 -0.44
C PRO A 53 6.63 8.51 -0.32
N TYR A 54 6.33 7.56 -1.22
CA TYR A 54 5.06 6.83 -1.23
C TYR A 54 4.97 5.82 -0.08
N LEU A 55 6.09 5.21 0.30
CA LEU A 55 6.16 4.38 1.51
C LEU A 55 5.91 5.20 2.78
N GLN A 56 6.31 6.48 2.79
CA GLN A 56 6.04 7.39 3.90
C GLN A 56 4.56 7.74 3.98
N TYR A 57 3.90 8.05 2.86
CA TYR A 57 2.46 8.31 2.84
C TYR A 57 1.64 7.13 3.38
N LEU A 58 1.91 5.90 2.91
CA LEU A 58 1.26 4.70 3.46
C LEU A 58 1.53 4.52 4.97
N SER A 59 2.74 4.85 5.42
CA SER A 59 3.06 4.78 6.85
C SER A 59 2.27 5.83 7.66
N ASP A 60 1.97 6.99 7.09
CA ASP A 60 1.23 8.04 7.78
C ASP A 60 -0.26 7.69 7.83
N THR A 61 -0.85 7.21 6.73
CA THR A 61 -2.23 6.67 6.69
C THR A 61 -2.40 5.53 7.70
N SER A 62 -1.43 4.61 7.76
CA SER A 62 -1.43 3.51 8.73
C SER A 62 -1.38 3.96 10.20
N ARG A 63 -0.89 5.17 10.50
CA ARG A 63 -0.78 5.68 11.87
C ARG A 63 -1.94 6.57 12.27
N ASN A 64 -2.42 7.40 11.35
CA ASN A 64 -3.36 8.48 11.65
C ASN A 64 -4.81 8.08 11.36
N ASP A 65 -5.04 7.33 10.29
CA ASP A 65 -6.38 7.09 9.76
C ASP A 65 -6.83 5.63 9.98
N PHE A 66 -5.88 4.71 10.04
CA PHE A 66 -6.16 3.29 10.23
C PHE A 66 -6.48 2.93 11.68
N ARG A 67 -7.74 2.58 11.95
CA ARG A 67 -8.24 2.10 13.25
C ARG A 67 -9.38 1.12 13.07
N GLU A 68 -9.70 0.35 14.11
CA GLU A 68 -10.90 -0.50 14.15
C GLU A 68 -12.19 0.33 14.29
N GLY A 69 -13.32 -0.21 13.84
CA GLY A 69 -14.66 0.35 14.10
C GLY A 69 -15.06 1.55 13.23
N LEU A 70 -14.37 1.79 12.12
CA LEU A 70 -14.71 2.84 11.16
C LEU A 70 -16.13 2.65 10.58
N SER A 71 -16.81 3.75 10.29
CA SER A 71 -18.04 3.77 9.48
C SER A 71 -17.75 3.36 8.03
N GLN A 72 -18.78 3.15 7.19
CA GLN A 72 -18.54 2.56 5.85
C GLN A 72 -17.94 3.65 4.98
N ALA A 73 -18.47 4.87 5.07
CA ALA A 73 -17.89 6.05 4.45
C ALA A 73 -16.42 6.26 4.85
N GLU A 74 -16.08 6.16 6.15
CA GLU A 74 -14.67 6.26 6.58
C GLU A 74 -13.79 5.12 6.02
N VAL A 75 -14.33 3.89 5.91
CA VAL A 75 -13.61 2.79 5.26
C VAL A 75 -13.41 3.06 3.77
N ASP A 76 -14.42 3.59 3.08
CA ASP A 76 -14.34 3.90 1.66
C ASP A 76 -13.30 5.00 1.40
N GLU A 77 -13.29 6.07 2.21
CA GLU A 77 -12.28 7.14 2.17
C GLU A 77 -10.86 6.61 2.44
N LEU A 78 -10.71 5.76 3.46
CA LEU A 78 -9.44 5.12 3.79
C LEU A 78 -8.94 4.25 2.62
N VAL A 79 -9.82 3.43 2.04
CA VAL A 79 -9.50 2.55 0.91
C VAL A 79 -9.06 3.37 -0.30
N GLU A 80 -9.74 4.48 -0.60
CA GLU A 80 -9.39 5.37 -1.70
C GLU A 80 -8.00 6.01 -1.50
N SER A 81 -7.71 6.48 -0.29
CA SER A 81 -6.39 7.04 0.06
C SER A 81 -5.28 6.00 -0.11
N VAL A 82 -5.47 4.81 0.48
CA VAL A 82 -4.49 3.71 0.38
C VAL A 82 -4.30 3.29 -1.08
N LYS A 83 -5.38 3.21 -1.86
CA LYS A 83 -5.32 2.86 -3.29
C LYS A 83 -4.46 3.84 -4.06
N THR A 84 -4.68 5.13 -3.84
CA THR A 84 -3.92 6.19 -4.50
C THR A 84 -2.42 6.02 -4.24
N ASP A 85 -2.03 5.75 -2.99
CA ASP A 85 -0.62 5.53 -2.65
C ASP A 85 -0.04 4.26 -3.29
N LEU A 86 -0.79 3.16 -3.31
CA LEU A 86 -0.37 1.93 -3.98
C LEU A 86 -0.19 2.15 -5.49
N ASP A 87 -1.10 2.87 -6.13
CA ASP A 87 -1.04 3.20 -7.56
C ASP A 87 0.16 4.10 -7.88
N CYS A 88 0.52 5.04 -7.00
CA CYS A 88 1.75 5.81 -7.13
C CYS A 88 3.01 4.91 -7.06
N ILE A 89 3.05 3.94 -6.15
CA ILE A 89 4.15 2.95 -6.08
C ILE A 89 4.22 2.13 -7.38
N ILE A 90 3.07 1.62 -7.85
CA ILE A 90 2.97 0.84 -9.08
C ILE A 90 3.49 1.64 -10.26
N PHE A 91 3.04 2.89 -10.41
CA PHE A 91 3.46 3.78 -11.48
C PHE A 91 4.97 3.99 -11.44
N ARG A 92 5.52 4.33 -10.26
CA ARG A 92 6.96 4.59 -10.10
C ARG A 92 7.82 3.38 -10.43
N MET A 93 7.38 2.19 -10.03
CA MET A 93 8.10 0.93 -10.27
C MET A 93 7.89 0.36 -11.68
N SER A 94 6.80 0.72 -12.36
CA SER A 94 6.51 0.28 -13.74
C SER A 94 7.16 1.19 -14.78
N ALA A 95 7.57 2.41 -14.40
CA ALA A 95 8.31 3.29 -15.28
C ALA A 95 9.67 2.65 -15.65
N PRO A 96 10.10 2.67 -16.92
CA PRO A 96 11.43 2.20 -17.28
C PRO A 96 12.46 2.98 -16.47
N MET A 97 13.33 2.26 -15.76
CA MET A 97 14.46 2.88 -15.09
C MET A 97 15.33 3.51 -16.18
N ALA A 98 15.28 4.84 -16.29
CA ALA A 98 16.11 5.62 -17.20
C ALA A 98 17.59 5.50 -16.84
#